data_AF-A0A1H9CDD0-F1
#
_entry.id   AF-A0A1H9CDD0-F1
#
_cell.length_a   1.000
_cell.length_b   1.000
_cell.length_c   1.000
_cell.angle_alpha   90.00
_cell.angle_beta   90.00
_cell.angle_gamma   90.00
#
_symmetry.space_group_name_H-M   'P 1'
#
loop_
_entity.id
_entity.type
_entity.pdbx_description
1 polymer ?
#
loop_
_entity_poly.entity_id
_entity_poly.type
_entity_poly.pdbx_seq_one_letter_code
_entity_poly.pdbx_strand_id
1 'polypeptide(L)'
;MSSIDPVIDELRAELAGLTGAARMAPLCRLGQALLQRFSFNGVHAPTSMGDLNDSISALGESLDLLEETDPLRASTAFLLGTGLSFRSQLLTDDDKDDTAAIDCFREALDRGTLPPVQVPIARLFLGSQHMRRIAKPGPMQKIMHDRMLRVAAPNPQPVAVSDIDVATECFKTVLADRSLSADIREMAELMLELTDVLAVLYGATTAEFNLANLGTFIAKFQGLQERFTTRARPGYGAFRIPDVFTVSLDSSSKLLSTPAGGRPVVVVTEPVPADDEDAPQPVEVEPEPAPEVQADVRKLLRGRLSLATDVPVWEAAAALLLPGAPALAVPVVDDAVAMASTIVDEHPEDIAPEDAAVDQFLLAVVLLLRHRLDPAGDADVRASADTLLLAARTVPADHPSAPVIVRSVGAFLDAGDPFGGVLERIGAGFAGRLDVVLTTVTDPREQANLHALRCVCRAAWAIADAAKAVTRLSPDYPWAEALRAAAGPAR
;
A
#
# COMPACT_ATOMS: atom_id res chain seq x y z
N MET A 1 4.39 -17.56 11.98
CA MET A 1 4.41 -17.94 10.56
C MET A 1 3.41 -17.05 9.85
N SER A 2 3.75 -16.55 8.67
CA SER A 2 2.84 -15.75 7.86
C SER A 2 1.70 -16.65 7.38
N SER A 3 0.48 -16.13 7.18
CA SER A 3 -0.62 -16.89 6.57
C SER A 3 -0.29 -17.41 5.16
N ILE A 4 0.81 -16.93 4.58
CA ILE A 4 1.32 -17.30 3.25
C ILE A 4 2.21 -18.56 3.30
N ASP A 5 2.79 -18.90 4.46
CA ASP A 5 3.69 -20.05 4.60
C ASP A 5 3.06 -21.39 4.16
N PRO A 6 1.84 -21.76 4.60
CA PRO A 6 1.22 -23.01 4.15
C PRO A 6 0.92 -23.02 2.64
N VAL A 7 0.61 -21.86 2.05
CA VAL A 7 0.35 -21.72 0.61
C VAL A 7 1.63 -21.98 -0.20
N ILE A 8 2.76 -21.46 0.26
CA ILE A 8 4.06 -21.68 -0.39
C ILE A 8 4.45 -23.16 -0.33
N ASP A 9 4.24 -23.81 0.82
CA ASP A 9 4.57 -25.22 1.00
C ASP A 9 3.67 -26.12 0.13
N GLU A 10 2.37 -25.82 0.04
CA GLU A 10 1.42 -26.51 -0.85
C GLU A 10 1.82 -26.38 -2.32
N LEU A 11 2.14 -25.16 -2.79
CA LEU A 11 2.55 -24.91 -4.17
C LEU A 11 3.87 -25.61 -4.54
N ARG A 12 4.82 -25.66 -3.60
CA ARG A 12 6.07 -26.41 -3.78
C ARG A 12 5.82 -27.92 -3.88
N ALA A 13 4.92 -28.45 -3.06
CA ALA A 13 4.52 -29.86 -3.13
C ALA A 13 3.80 -30.19 -4.45
N GLU A 14 2.89 -29.31 -4.90
CA GLU A 14 2.20 -29.43 -6.19
C GLU A 14 3.22 -29.47 -7.35
N LEU A 15 4.19 -28.56 -7.36
CA LEU A 15 5.21 -28.46 -8.41
C LEU A 15 6.16 -29.66 -8.48
N ALA A 16 6.36 -30.40 -7.39
CA ALA A 16 7.23 -31.57 -7.38
C ALA A 16 6.74 -32.70 -8.31
N GLY A 17 5.43 -32.74 -8.58
CA GLY A 17 4.82 -33.74 -9.47
C GLY A 17 4.58 -33.28 -10.91
N LEU A 18 4.87 -32.01 -11.23
CA LEU A 18 4.49 -31.39 -12.51
C LEU A 18 5.70 -31.12 -13.41
N THR A 19 5.51 -31.29 -14.72
CA THR A 19 6.49 -31.01 -15.78
C THR A 19 5.88 -30.19 -16.93
N GLY A 20 6.71 -29.45 -17.67
CA GLY A 20 6.29 -28.68 -18.85
C GLY A 20 5.21 -27.63 -18.55
N ALA A 21 4.29 -27.43 -19.49
CA ALA A 21 3.24 -26.40 -19.42
C ALA A 21 2.31 -26.54 -18.19
N ALA A 22 2.16 -27.75 -17.64
CA ALA A 22 1.36 -27.97 -16.43
C ALA A 22 1.92 -27.22 -15.20
N ARG A 23 3.22 -26.89 -15.20
CA ARG A 23 3.87 -26.13 -14.12
C ARG A 23 3.54 -24.64 -14.14
N MET A 24 3.07 -24.10 -15.27
CA MET A 24 2.94 -22.67 -15.51
C MET A 24 2.11 -21.94 -14.44
N ALA A 25 0.88 -22.40 -14.17
CA ALA A 25 -0.01 -21.74 -13.21
C ALA A 25 0.46 -21.88 -11.75
N PRO A 26 0.90 -23.06 -11.28
CA PRO A 26 1.50 -23.18 -9.94
C PRO A 26 2.79 -22.36 -9.77
N LEU A 27 3.64 -22.26 -10.79
CA LEU A 27 4.84 -21.41 -10.76
C LEU A 27 4.49 -19.92 -10.61
N CYS A 28 3.50 -19.43 -11.37
CA CYS A 28 3.04 -18.05 -11.26
C CYS A 28 2.50 -17.74 -9.85
N ARG A 29 1.64 -18.63 -9.31
CA ARG A 29 1.12 -18.52 -7.93
C ARG A 29 2.24 -18.58 -6.88
N LEU A 30 3.22 -19.47 -7.06
CA LEU A 30 4.36 -19.59 -6.14
C LEU A 30 5.21 -18.32 -6.15
N GLY A 31 5.52 -17.81 -7.34
CA GLY A 31 6.24 -16.55 -7.52
C GLY A 31 5.55 -15.38 -6.81
N GLN A 32 4.23 -15.22 -7.05
CA GLN A 32 3.45 -14.18 -6.39
C GLN A 32 3.44 -14.31 -4.86
N ALA A 33 3.26 -15.53 -4.33
CA ALA A 33 3.24 -15.78 -2.89
C ALA A 33 4.60 -15.48 -2.23
N LEU A 34 5.70 -15.88 -2.88
CA LEU A 34 7.06 -15.59 -2.42
C LEU A 34 7.37 -14.09 -2.44
N LEU A 35 7.03 -13.39 -3.52
CA LEU A 35 7.18 -11.94 -3.63
C LEU A 35 6.36 -11.21 -2.57
N GLN A 36 5.13 -11.66 -2.31
CA GLN A 36 4.28 -11.12 -1.26
C GLN A 36 4.86 -11.35 0.14
N ARG A 37 5.42 -12.54 0.40
CA ARG A 37 6.09 -12.85 1.67
C ARG A 37 7.34 -12.00 1.86
N PHE A 38 8.16 -11.83 0.81
CA PHE A 38 9.31 -10.93 0.81
C PHE A 38 8.90 -9.50 1.21
N SER A 39 7.89 -8.93 0.56
CA SER A 39 7.44 -7.57 0.85
C SER A 39 6.83 -7.40 2.24
N PHE A 40 6.18 -8.42 2.79
CA PHE A 40 5.63 -8.34 4.15
C PHE A 40 6.69 -8.47 5.24
N ASN A 41 7.65 -9.38 5.05
CA ASN A 41 8.70 -9.63 6.03
C ASN A 41 9.79 -8.54 5.98
N GLY A 42 9.91 -7.85 4.84
CA GLY A 42 10.91 -6.80 4.61
C GLY A 42 12.30 -7.37 4.36
N VAL A 43 13.21 -6.51 3.92
CA VAL A 43 14.57 -6.86 3.47
C VAL A 43 15.41 -7.56 4.54
N HIS A 44 15.20 -7.23 5.82
CA HIS A 44 16.04 -7.69 6.93
C HIS A 44 15.68 -9.09 7.46
N ALA A 45 14.58 -9.70 7.00
CA ALA A 45 14.24 -11.05 7.44
C ALA A 45 15.23 -12.08 6.88
N PRO A 46 15.62 -13.11 7.66
CA PRO A 46 16.64 -14.08 7.25
C PRO A 46 16.33 -14.83 5.94
N THR A 47 15.05 -14.98 5.59
CA THR A 47 14.61 -15.69 4.39
C THR A 47 14.35 -14.77 3.20
N SER A 48 14.34 -13.44 3.37
CA SER A 48 13.83 -12.51 2.36
C SER A 48 14.56 -12.59 1.02
N MET A 49 15.89 -12.65 1.04
CA MET A 49 16.65 -12.80 -0.21
C MET A 49 16.43 -14.17 -0.87
N GLY A 50 16.24 -15.23 -0.08
CA GLY A 50 15.88 -16.56 -0.60
C GLY A 50 14.51 -16.53 -1.28
N ASP A 51 13.52 -15.93 -0.62
CA ASP A 51 12.16 -15.78 -1.16
C ASP A 51 12.13 -14.95 -2.45
N LEU A 52 12.89 -13.85 -2.49
CA LEU A 52 13.00 -13.00 -3.68
C LEU A 52 13.64 -13.75 -4.85
N ASN A 53 14.73 -14.48 -4.61
CA ASN A 53 15.40 -15.26 -5.67
C ASN A 53 14.52 -16.42 -6.17
N ASP A 54 13.87 -17.15 -5.27
CA ASP A 54 12.93 -18.22 -5.62
C ASP A 54 11.74 -17.66 -6.42
N SER A 55 11.24 -16.48 -6.06
CA SER A 55 10.18 -15.78 -6.79
C SER A 55 10.60 -15.44 -8.22
N ILE A 56 11.79 -14.84 -8.38
CA ILE A 56 12.32 -14.48 -9.71
C ILE A 56 12.50 -15.73 -10.56
N SER A 57 13.03 -16.82 -9.99
CA SER A 57 13.18 -18.09 -10.68
C SER A 57 11.84 -18.68 -11.12
N ALA A 58 10.84 -18.70 -10.23
CA ALA A 58 9.53 -19.26 -10.54
C ALA A 58 8.78 -18.44 -11.60
N LEU A 59 8.82 -17.11 -11.51
CA LEU A 59 8.18 -16.21 -12.48
C LEU A 59 8.89 -16.24 -13.84
N GLY A 60 10.22 -16.35 -13.85
CA GLY A 60 11.00 -16.53 -15.09
C GLY A 60 10.62 -17.82 -15.82
N GLU A 61 10.61 -18.95 -15.11
CA GLU A 61 10.18 -20.23 -15.69
C GLU A 61 8.71 -20.18 -16.16
N SER A 62 7.82 -19.54 -15.39
CA SER A 62 6.42 -19.35 -15.79
C SER A 62 6.30 -18.50 -17.06
N LEU A 63 7.09 -17.43 -17.20
CA LEU A 63 7.10 -16.55 -18.37
C LEU A 63 7.63 -17.27 -19.62
N ASP A 64 8.63 -18.14 -19.47
CA ASP A 64 9.17 -18.96 -20.57
C ASP A 64 8.17 -20.01 -21.08
N LEU A 65 7.24 -20.45 -20.22
CA LEU A 65 6.19 -21.41 -20.56
C LEU A 65 4.94 -20.76 -21.20
N LEU A 66 4.78 -19.44 -21.08
CA LEU A 66 3.64 -18.70 -21.60
C LEU A 66 3.83 -18.38 -23.10
N GLU A 67 2.83 -18.71 -23.91
CA GLU A 67 2.81 -18.32 -25.33
C GLU A 67 2.79 -16.80 -25.49
N GLU A 68 3.26 -16.32 -26.65
CA GLU A 68 3.29 -14.88 -26.93
C GLU A 68 1.89 -14.25 -26.88
N THR A 69 0.82 -14.98 -27.15
CA THR A 69 -0.56 -14.44 -27.10
C THR A 69 -1.28 -14.69 -25.77
N ASP A 70 -0.61 -15.26 -24.76
CA ASP A 70 -1.27 -15.61 -23.50
C ASP A 70 -1.63 -14.34 -22.69
N PRO A 71 -2.89 -14.19 -22.22
CA PRO A 71 -3.31 -13.01 -21.46
C PRO A 71 -2.57 -12.82 -20.13
N LEU A 72 -2.05 -13.90 -19.52
CA LEU A 72 -1.31 -13.85 -18.26
C LEU A 72 0.13 -13.34 -18.45
N ARG A 73 0.64 -13.33 -19.68
CA ARG A 73 2.03 -12.97 -19.99
C ARG A 73 2.39 -11.56 -19.52
N ALA A 74 1.49 -10.58 -19.69
CA ALA A 74 1.72 -9.22 -19.22
C ALA A 74 1.83 -9.15 -17.69
N SER A 75 0.93 -9.82 -16.97
CA SER A 75 0.94 -9.86 -15.50
C SER A 75 2.16 -10.60 -14.95
N THR A 76 2.57 -11.72 -15.57
CA THR A 76 3.77 -12.46 -15.17
C THR A 76 5.03 -11.65 -15.43
N ALA A 77 5.13 -10.96 -16.58
CA ALA A 77 6.24 -10.06 -16.88
C ALA A 77 6.31 -8.89 -15.88
N PHE A 78 5.17 -8.28 -15.53
CA PHE A 78 5.11 -7.24 -14.50
C PHE A 78 5.64 -7.73 -13.13
N LEU A 79 5.21 -8.91 -12.67
CA LEU A 79 5.65 -9.49 -11.41
C LEU A 79 7.15 -9.85 -11.45
N LEU A 80 7.64 -10.40 -12.56
CA LEU A 80 9.06 -10.71 -12.75
C LEU A 80 9.91 -9.43 -12.71
N GLY A 81 9.51 -8.41 -13.46
CA GLY A 81 10.17 -7.09 -13.48
C GLY A 81 10.20 -6.45 -12.09
N THR A 82 9.13 -6.62 -11.31
CA THR A 82 9.07 -6.17 -9.91
C THR A 82 10.12 -6.88 -9.04
N GLY A 83 10.20 -8.21 -9.12
CA GLY A 83 11.20 -8.98 -8.38
C GLY A 83 12.64 -8.60 -8.75
N LEU A 84 12.92 -8.47 -10.05
CA LEU A 84 14.23 -8.03 -10.56
C LEU A 84 14.57 -6.60 -10.11
N SER A 85 13.60 -5.69 -10.11
CA SER A 85 13.76 -4.33 -9.59
C SER A 85 14.11 -4.33 -8.10
N PHE A 86 13.45 -5.15 -7.28
CA PHE A 86 13.81 -5.26 -5.87
C PHE A 86 15.22 -5.82 -5.68
N ARG A 87 15.57 -6.90 -6.40
CA ARG A 87 16.88 -7.54 -6.23
C ARG A 87 18.02 -6.61 -6.62
N SER A 88 17.87 -5.87 -7.72
CA SER A 88 18.86 -4.87 -8.15
C SER A 88 19.02 -3.69 -7.19
N GLN A 89 17.96 -3.28 -6.48
CA GLN A 89 18.09 -2.26 -5.44
C GLN A 89 18.87 -2.75 -4.21
N LEU A 90 18.69 -4.03 -3.88
CA LEU A 90 19.34 -4.65 -2.71
C LEU A 90 20.77 -5.11 -2.97
N LEU A 91 21.04 -5.59 -4.19
CA LEU A 91 22.33 -6.08 -4.62
C LEU A 91 22.90 -5.07 -5.61
N THR A 92 23.55 -4.03 -5.08
CA THR A 92 23.99 -2.77 -5.72
C THR A 92 24.78 -2.84 -7.05
N ASP A 93 25.05 -4.02 -7.62
CA ASP A 93 26.07 -4.20 -8.67
C ASP A 93 25.64 -5.04 -9.90
N ASP A 94 24.39 -5.48 -10.05
CA ASP A 94 24.00 -6.25 -11.25
C ASP A 94 23.21 -5.43 -12.29
N ASP A 95 23.91 -4.90 -13.28
CA ASP A 95 23.31 -4.24 -14.46
C ASP A 95 22.33 -5.14 -15.24
N LYS A 96 22.44 -6.46 -15.09
CA LYS A 96 21.57 -7.42 -15.77
C LYS A 96 20.16 -7.35 -15.22
N ASP A 97 19.99 -7.21 -13.91
CA ASP A 97 18.67 -7.15 -13.29
C ASP A 97 17.94 -5.87 -13.67
N ASP A 98 18.62 -4.71 -13.70
CA ASP A 98 18.04 -3.44 -14.18
C ASP A 98 17.54 -3.57 -15.62
N THR A 99 18.37 -4.15 -16.49
CA THR A 99 18.05 -4.29 -17.91
C THR A 99 16.88 -5.25 -18.10
N ALA A 100 16.93 -6.42 -17.44
CA ALA A 100 15.85 -7.40 -17.49
C ALA A 100 14.54 -6.85 -16.89
N ALA A 101 14.60 -6.05 -15.83
CA ALA A 101 13.43 -5.41 -15.25
C ALA A 101 12.79 -4.42 -16.24
N ILE A 102 13.60 -3.58 -16.90
CA ILE A 102 13.12 -2.64 -17.94
C ILE A 102 12.42 -3.40 -19.06
N ASP A 103 13.03 -4.47 -19.57
CA ASP A 103 12.46 -5.27 -20.65
C ASP A 103 11.15 -5.93 -20.22
N CYS A 104 11.07 -6.46 -19.00
CA CYS A 104 9.85 -7.01 -18.43
C CYS A 104 8.72 -5.97 -18.30
N PHE A 105 9.01 -4.76 -17.81
CA PHE A 105 8.00 -3.71 -17.68
C PHE A 105 7.51 -3.18 -19.03
N ARG A 106 8.41 -3.06 -20.03
CA ARG A 106 8.03 -2.70 -21.40
C ARG A 106 7.14 -3.77 -22.01
N GLU A 107 7.52 -5.05 -21.90
CA GLU A 107 6.69 -6.15 -22.37
C GLU A 107 5.30 -6.14 -21.72
N ALA A 108 5.23 -5.91 -20.40
CA ALA A 108 3.95 -5.83 -19.70
C ALA A 108 3.07 -4.67 -20.20
N LEU A 109 3.66 -3.51 -20.50
CA LEU A 109 2.94 -2.32 -20.97
C LEU A 109 2.53 -2.40 -22.45
N ASP A 110 3.39 -2.95 -23.32
CA ASP A 110 3.16 -3.02 -24.77
C ASP A 110 2.01 -3.95 -25.13
N ARG A 111 1.72 -4.96 -24.29
CA ARG A 111 0.67 -5.95 -24.53
C ARG A 111 -0.74 -5.44 -24.29
N GLY A 112 -0.92 -4.39 -23.48
CA GLY A 112 -2.24 -3.81 -23.19
C GLY A 112 -3.23 -4.71 -22.45
N THR A 113 -2.83 -5.90 -22.00
CA THR A 113 -3.67 -6.83 -21.21
C THR A 113 -3.44 -6.71 -19.70
N LEU A 114 -2.56 -5.80 -19.28
CA LEU A 114 -2.26 -5.58 -17.88
C LEU A 114 -3.50 -4.97 -17.17
N PRO A 115 -3.87 -5.46 -15.97
CA PRO A 115 -4.96 -4.88 -15.19
C PRO A 115 -4.81 -3.35 -15.04
N PRO A 116 -5.91 -2.57 -15.12
CA PRO A 116 -5.83 -1.10 -15.08
C PRO A 116 -5.04 -0.55 -13.88
N VAL A 117 -5.20 -1.16 -12.70
CA VAL A 117 -4.47 -0.79 -11.47
C VAL A 117 -2.96 -1.04 -11.55
N GLN A 118 -2.51 -1.98 -12.39
CA GLN A 118 -1.10 -2.35 -12.53
C GLN A 118 -0.37 -1.50 -13.58
N VAL A 119 -1.06 -0.94 -14.56
CA VAL A 119 -0.48 -0.07 -15.60
C VAL A 119 0.30 1.13 -15.02
N PRO A 120 -0.28 1.96 -14.14
CA PRO A 120 0.44 3.10 -13.56
C PRO A 120 1.59 2.65 -12.65
N ILE A 121 1.44 1.52 -11.95
CA ILE A 121 2.51 0.94 -11.13
C ILE A 121 3.68 0.50 -12.01
N ALA A 122 3.42 -0.22 -13.10
CA ALA A 122 4.44 -0.66 -14.05
C ALA A 122 5.19 0.53 -14.67
N ARG A 123 4.50 1.63 -15.01
CA ARG A 123 5.14 2.87 -15.48
C ARG A 123 6.00 3.52 -14.41
N LEU A 124 5.53 3.57 -13.16
CA LEU A 124 6.30 4.10 -12.04
C LEU A 124 7.61 3.31 -11.85
N PHE A 125 7.54 1.97 -11.88
CA PHE A 125 8.73 1.12 -11.80
C PHE A 125 9.65 1.27 -13.01
N LEU A 126 9.10 1.34 -14.23
CA LEU A 126 9.90 1.55 -15.45
C LEU A 126 10.67 2.87 -15.39
N GLY A 127 10.00 3.97 -15.01
CA GLY A 127 10.65 5.27 -14.82
C GLY A 127 11.74 5.23 -13.76
N SER A 128 11.51 4.52 -12.64
CA SER A 128 12.52 4.39 -11.59
C SER A 128 13.74 3.58 -12.01
N GLN A 129 13.58 2.55 -12.87
CA GLN A 129 14.72 1.82 -13.43
C GLN A 129 15.57 2.72 -14.35
N HIS A 130 14.93 3.52 -15.21
CA HIS A 130 15.64 4.46 -16.08
C HIS A 130 16.43 5.49 -15.26
N MET A 131 15.82 6.04 -14.20
CA MET A 131 16.53 6.92 -13.26
C MET A 131 17.73 6.27 -12.58
N ARG A 132 17.61 5.00 -12.19
CA ARG A 132 18.73 4.27 -11.60
C ARG A 132 19.89 4.09 -12.56
N ARG A 133 19.63 3.81 -13.85
CA ARG A 133 20.69 3.74 -14.87
C ARG A 133 21.47 5.05 -14.97
N ILE A 134 20.79 6.18 -14.82
CA ILE A 134 21.40 7.51 -14.80
C ILE A 134 22.25 7.72 -13.53
N ALA A 135 21.70 7.32 -12.37
CA ALA A 135 22.31 7.53 -11.06
C ALA A 135 23.53 6.63 -10.76
N LYS A 136 23.81 5.63 -11.59
CA LYS A 136 24.97 4.75 -11.38
C LYS A 136 26.29 5.54 -11.37
N PRO A 137 27.26 5.17 -10.52
CA PRO A 137 28.50 5.93 -10.33
C PRO A 137 29.32 6.11 -11.61
N GLY A 138 29.30 5.10 -12.49
CA GLY A 138 30.06 5.11 -13.75
C GLY A 138 29.68 6.29 -14.65
N PRO A 139 28.42 6.40 -15.10
CA PRO A 139 27.93 7.55 -15.84
C PRO A 139 28.21 8.88 -15.14
N MET A 140 27.87 9.00 -13.85
CA MET A 140 27.97 10.28 -13.14
C MET A 140 29.42 10.76 -12.96
N GLN A 141 30.34 9.88 -12.56
CA GLN A 141 31.77 10.23 -12.43
C GLN A 141 32.39 10.56 -13.78
N LYS A 142 32.09 9.77 -14.81
CA LYS A 142 32.58 10.02 -16.17
C LYS A 142 32.08 11.36 -16.70
N ILE A 143 30.82 11.71 -16.41
CA ILE A 143 30.20 12.96 -16.87
C ILE A 143 30.71 14.16 -16.09
N MET A 144 30.90 14.06 -14.77
CA MET A 144 31.55 15.12 -13.99
C MET A 144 32.98 15.37 -14.48
N HIS A 145 33.74 14.30 -14.74
CA HIS A 145 35.09 14.38 -15.29
C HIS A 145 35.10 14.97 -16.71
N ASP A 146 34.22 14.50 -17.59
CA ASP A 146 34.08 15.02 -18.96
C ASP A 146 33.63 16.49 -18.96
N ARG A 147 32.71 16.91 -18.09
CA ARG A 147 32.31 18.33 -17.93
C ARG A 147 33.47 19.20 -17.45
N MET A 148 34.23 18.75 -16.46
CA MET A 148 35.41 19.50 -15.98
C MET A 148 36.47 19.66 -17.07
N LEU A 149 36.67 18.65 -17.92
CA LEU A 149 37.64 18.72 -19.02
C LEU A 149 37.10 19.42 -20.27
N ARG A 150 35.77 19.55 -20.44
CA ARG A 150 35.12 20.03 -21.67
C ARG A 150 34.24 21.25 -21.46
N VAL A 151 34.75 22.28 -20.77
CA VAL A 151 34.14 23.63 -20.69
C VAL A 151 33.86 24.23 -22.10
N ALA A 152 34.34 23.62 -23.19
CA ALA A 152 34.13 24.08 -24.57
C ALA A 152 33.50 23.07 -25.57
N ALA A 153 33.06 21.87 -25.17
CA ALA A 153 32.47 20.91 -26.12
C ALA A 153 30.92 20.83 -26.02
N PRO A 154 30.17 21.08 -27.11
CA PRO A 154 28.73 21.35 -27.04
C PRO A 154 27.80 20.13 -27.05
N ASN A 155 28.27 18.90 -26.78
CA ASN A 155 27.40 17.72 -26.90
C ASN A 155 27.30 16.88 -25.61
N PRO A 156 26.15 16.87 -24.91
CA PRO A 156 25.88 15.88 -23.86
C PRO A 156 25.84 14.46 -24.44
N GLN A 157 26.09 13.45 -23.59
CA GLN A 157 26.03 12.05 -24.02
C GLN A 157 24.56 11.65 -24.32
N PRO A 158 24.25 11.05 -25.48
CA PRO A 158 22.88 10.79 -25.93
C PRO A 158 22.06 9.85 -25.02
N VAL A 159 22.73 8.90 -24.36
CA VAL A 159 22.08 7.82 -23.61
C VAL A 159 21.41 8.34 -22.33
N ALA A 160 22.08 9.23 -21.59
CA ALA A 160 21.52 9.79 -20.35
C ALA A 160 20.29 10.65 -20.61
N VAL A 161 20.27 11.41 -21.71
CA VAL A 161 19.11 12.22 -22.12
C VAL A 161 17.92 11.32 -22.45
N SER A 162 18.15 10.25 -23.22
CA SER A 162 17.11 9.27 -23.55
C SER A 162 16.48 8.62 -22.31
N ASP A 163 17.27 8.24 -21.30
CA ASP A 163 16.72 7.64 -20.08
C ASP A 163 15.91 8.65 -19.25
N ILE A 164 16.32 9.94 -19.23
CA ILE A 164 15.60 11.01 -18.54
C ILE A 164 14.25 11.26 -19.20
N ASP A 165 14.21 11.33 -20.53
CA ASP A 165 12.97 11.56 -21.29
C ASP A 165 11.96 10.43 -21.06
N VAL A 166 12.42 9.17 -21.09
CA VAL A 166 11.55 8.01 -20.82
C VAL A 166 11.03 8.02 -19.39
N ALA A 167 11.88 8.33 -18.40
CA ALA A 167 11.44 8.43 -17.01
C ALA A 167 10.42 9.54 -16.81
N THR A 168 10.68 10.72 -17.39
CA THR A 168 9.78 11.88 -17.37
C THR A 168 8.40 11.54 -17.93
N GLU A 169 8.36 10.89 -19.10
CA GLU A 169 7.10 10.49 -19.73
C GLU A 169 6.33 9.46 -18.90
N CYS A 170 7.05 8.49 -18.29
CA CYS A 170 6.44 7.53 -17.39
C CYS A 170 5.74 8.21 -16.21
N PHE A 171 6.41 9.13 -15.51
CA PHE A 171 5.83 9.81 -14.35
C PHE A 171 4.70 10.77 -14.75
N LYS A 172 4.83 11.53 -15.84
CA LYS A 172 3.72 12.35 -16.36
C LYS A 172 2.49 11.53 -16.68
N THR A 173 2.68 10.36 -17.29
CA THR A 173 1.57 9.45 -17.60
C THR A 173 0.92 8.89 -16.33
N VAL A 174 1.69 8.60 -15.28
CA VAL A 174 1.14 8.22 -13.98
C VAL A 174 0.31 9.37 -13.39
N LEU A 175 0.79 10.60 -13.42
CA LEU A 175 0.07 11.77 -12.90
C LEU A 175 -1.18 12.15 -13.67
N ALA A 176 -1.28 11.76 -14.94
CA ALA A 176 -2.49 11.95 -15.74
C ALA A 176 -3.65 11.04 -15.26
N ASP A 177 -3.36 9.95 -14.55
CA ASP A 177 -4.38 9.03 -14.03
C ASP A 177 -4.93 9.50 -12.67
N ARG A 178 -6.16 10.00 -12.69
CA ARG A 178 -6.85 10.53 -11.50
C ARG A 178 -7.38 9.45 -10.57
N SER A 179 -7.41 8.18 -10.99
CA SER A 179 -7.89 7.07 -10.16
C SER A 179 -6.86 6.60 -9.12
N LEU A 180 -5.65 7.16 -9.17
CA LEU A 180 -4.55 6.80 -8.28
C LEU A 180 -4.70 7.36 -6.89
N SER A 181 -4.32 6.54 -5.90
CA SER A 181 -4.17 7.00 -4.52
C SER A 181 -3.20 8.18 -4.43
N ALA A 182 -3.48 9.12 -3.52
CA ALA A 182 -2.64 10.29 -3.25
C ALA A 182 -1.14 9.95 -3.07
N ASP A 183 -0.82 8.83 -2.42
CA ASP A 183 0.59 8.42 -2.20
C ASP A 183 1.33 8.06 -3.50
N ILE A 184 0.65 7.41 -4.46
CA ILE A 184 1.26 7.08 -5.76
C ILE A 184 1.47 8.36 -6.57
N ARG A 185 0.50 9.28 -6.53
CA ARG A 185 0.61 10.58 -7.20
C ARG A 185 1.75 11.41 -6.63
N GLU A 186 1.81 11.56 -5.31
CA GLU A 186 2.90 12.27 -4.63
C GLU A 186 4.27 11.64 -4.93
N MET A 187 4.35 10.31 -4.98
CA MET A 187 5.59 9.63 -5.40
C MET A 187 5.97 9.95 -6.84
N ALA A 188 5.01 9.92 -7.78
CA ALA A 188 5.26 10.27 -9.17
C ALA A 188 5.65 11.74 -9.36
N GLU A 189 5.04 12.67 -8.60
CA GLU A 189 5.42 14.10 -8.57
C GLU A 189 6.86 14.26 -8.09
N LEU A 190 7.22 13.59 -7.00
CA LEU A 190 8.57 13.65 -6.47
C LEU A 190 9.60 13.08 -7.46
N MET A 191 9.30 11.95 -8.08
CA MET A 191 10.19 11.34 -9.06
C MET A 191 10.32 12.21 -10.32
N LEU A 192 9.25 12.90 -10.72
CA LEU A 192 9.28 13.88 -11.80
C LEU A 192 10.17 15.10 -11.44
N GLU A 193 10.05 15.65 -10.23
CA GLU A 193 10.96 16.70 -9.74
C GLU A 193 12.43 16.23 -9.76
N LEU A 194 12.70 14.99 -9.37
CA LEU A 194 14.04 14.42 -9.43
C LEU A 194 14.54 14.25 -10.88
N THR A 195 13.67 13.87 -11.82
CA THR A 195 14.06 13.83 -13.24
C THR A 195 14.43 15.21 -13.78
N ASP A 196 13.75 16.28 -13.37
CA ASP A 196 14.10 17.65 -13.76
C ASP A 196 15.47 18.08 -13.21
N VAL A 197 15.75 17.74 -11.95
CA VAL A 197 17.08 17.98 -11.34
C VAL A 197 18.18 17.24 -12.11
N LEU A 198 17.95 15.97 -12.45
CA LEU A 198 18.89 15.19 -13.26
C LEU A 198 19.03 15.81 -14.67
N ALA A 199 17.95 16.24 -15.30
CA ALA A 199 17.98 16.87 -16.62
C ALA A 199 18.92 18.09 -16.66
N VAL A 200 18.87 18.95 -15.63
CA VAL A 200 19.78 20.08 -15.50
C VAL A 200 21.23 19.64 -15.26
N LEU A 201 21.43 18.68 -14.34
CA LEU A 201 22.76 18.15 -14.01
C LEU A 201 23.45 17.51 -15.22
N TYR A 202 22.70 16.83 -16.08
CA TYR A 202 23.21 16.20 -17.30
C TYR A 202 23.21 17.14 -18.51
N GLY A 203 22.67 18.36 -18.37
CA GLY A 203 22.62 19.35 -19.45
C GLY A 203 21.65 18.96 -20.56
N ALA A 204 20.63 18.16 -20.23
CA ALA A 204 19.50 17.88 -21.10
C ALA A 204 18.60 19.12 -21.24
N THR A 205 18.65 20.04 -20.26
CA THR A 205 17.94 21.32 -20.29
C THR A 205 18.89 22.49 -20.14
N THR A 206 18.51 23.64 -20.68
CA THR A 206 19.23 24.92 -20.53
C THR A 206 18.83 25.69 -19.27
N ALA A 207 17.96 25.10 -18.43
CA ALA A 207 17.51 25.73 -17.20
C ALA A 207 18.68 25.86 -16.21
N GLU A 208 18.75 26.98 -15.49
CA GLU A 208 19.78 27.21 -14.49
C GLU A 208 19.63 26.25 -13.31
N PHE A 209 20.75 25.66 -12.87
CA PHE A 209 20.76 24.79 -11.70
C PHE A 209 20.52 25.58 -10.42
N ASN A 210 19.32 25.46 -9.86
CA ASN A 210 18.95 26.11 -8.61
C ASN A 210 19.20 25.19 -7.40
N LEU A 211 20.26 25.48 -6.63
CA LEU A 211 20.59 24.76 -5.39
C LEU A 211 19.47 24.80 -4.34
N ALA A 212 18.64 25.84 -4.32
CA ALA A 212 17.51 25.93 -3.40
C ALA A 212 16.46 24.83 -3.71
N ASN A 213 16.20 24.57 -5.00
CA ASN A 213 15.27 23.52 -5.43
C ASN A 213 15.74 22.12 -4.99
N LEU A 214 17.05 21.87 -5.01
CA LEU A 214 17.62 20.62 -4.51
C LEU A 214 17.39 20.46 -2.99
N GLY A 215 17.53 21.53 -2.22
CA GLY A 215 17.24 21.54 -0.78
C GLY A 215 15.77 21.22 -0.49
N THR A 216 14.85 21.87 -1.21
CA THR A 216 13.41 21.60 -1.10
C THR A 216 13.08 20.15 -1.49
N PHE A 217 13.67 19.63 -2.56
CA PHE A 217 13.50 18.24 -2.98
C PHE A 217 13.94 17.26 -1.88
N ILE A 218 15.14 17.45 -1.31
CA ILE A 218 15.66 16.58 -0.23
C ILE A 218 14.71 16.59 0.98
N ALA A 219 14.20 17.76 1.36
CA ALA A 219 13.26 17.88 2.47
C ALA A 219 11.93 17.16 2.18
N LYS A 220 11.37 17.32 0.97
CA LYS A 220 10.16 16.59 0.54
C LYS A 220 10.39 15.07 0.57
N PHE A 221 11.52 14.62 0.04
CA PHE A 221 11.87 13.20 0.00
C PHE A 221 12.02 12.61 1.40
N GLN A 222 12.67 13.33 2.31
CA GLN A 222 12.77 12.93 3.73
C GLN A 222 11.40 12.88 4.40
N GLY A 223 10.54 13.88 4.18
CA GLY A 223 9.18 13.88 4.71
C GLY A 223 8.33 12.73 4.17
N LEU A 224 8.51 12.36 2.90
CA LEU A 224 7.87 11.21 2.28
C LEU A 224 8.38 9.89 2.88
N GLN A 225 9.71 9.73 3.02
CA GLN A 225 10.31 8.59 3.69
C GLN A 225 9.84 8.46 5.14
N GLU A 226 9.78 9.56 5.88
CA GLU A 226 9.28 9.59 7.25
C GLU A 226 7.82 9.18 7.29
N ARG A 227 6.96 9.72 6.43
CA ARG A 227 5.56 9.29 6.32
C ARG A 227 5.43 7.80 6.03
N PHE A 228 6.21 7.27 5.11
CA PHE A 228 6.14 5.84 4.77
C PHE A 228 6.69 4.93 5.86
N THR A 229 7.65 5.40 6.66
CA THR A 229 8.22 4.63 7.78
C THR A 229 7.38 4.74 9.05
N THR A 230 6.90 5.92 9.40
CA THR A 230 6.08 6.17 10.62
C THR A 230 4.59 5.89 10.43
N ARG A 231 4.03 6.14 9.23
CA ARG A 231 2.64 5.83 8.87
C ARG A 231 2.53 4.63 7.95
N ALA A 232 3.41 3.64 8.05
CA ALA A 232 3.17 2.33 7.45
C ALA A 232 1.87 1.74 8.04
N ARG A 233 0.72 2.17 7.52
CA ARG A 233 -0.60 1.74 7.95
C ARG A 233 -0.65 0.23 7.73
N PRO A 234 -1.04 -0.57 8.72
CA PRO A 234 -1.38 -1.96 8.48
C PRO A 234 -2.54 -1.98 7.46
N GLY A 235 -2.25 -2.30 6.19
CA GLY A 235 -3.26 -2.30 5.13
C GLY A 235 -2.80 -1.87 3.72
N TYR A 236 -1.66 -1.17 3.57
CA TYR A 236 -1.05 -1.12 2.23
C TYR A 236 -0.67 -2.57 1.88
N GLY A 237 -1.11 -3.05 0.72
CA GLY A 237 -0.93 -4.44 0.28
C GLY A 237 0.55 -4.86 0.18
N ALA A 238 0.83 -5.89 -0.59
CA ALA A 238 2.18 -6.46 -0.77
C ALA A 238 3.26 -5.49 -1.32
N PHE A 239 2.98 -4.19 -1.45
CA PHE A 239 3.87 -3.17 -1.95
C PHE A 239 4.05 -2.09 -0.90
N ARG A 240 5.12 -2.21 -0.10
CA ARG A 240 5.61 -1.08 0.68
C ARG A 240 6.44 -0.21 -0.24
N ILE A 241 5.87 0.91 -0.64
CA ILE A 241 6.53 1.97 -1.40
C ILE A 241 7.94 2.32 -0.87
N PRO A 242 8.23 2.41 0.44
CA PRO A 242 9.59 2.68 0.90
C PRO A 242 10.62 1.61 0.50
N ASP A 243 10.21 0.34 0.38
CA ASP A 243 11.11 -0.75 -0.04
C ASP A 243 11.41 -0.70 -1.55
N VAL A 244 10.55 -0.04 -2.34
CA VAL A 244 10.71 0.16 -3.81
C VAL A 244 11.61 1.36 -4.13
N PHE A 245 11.71 2.33 -3.23
CA PHE A 245 12.37 3.62 -3.47
C PHE A 245 13.39 3.94 -2.39
N THR A 246 14.08 2.94 -1.86
CA THR A 246 15.34 3.17 -1.16
C THR A 246 16.40 3.60 -2.17
N VAL A 247 16.32 4.85 -2.63
CA VAL A 247 17.49 5.55 -3.16
C VAL A 247 18.41 5.68 -1.96
N SER A 248 19.26 4.68 -1.77
CA SER A 248 20.25 4.68 -0.71
C SER A 248 21.24 5.80 -1.02
N LEU A 249 20.89 7.00 -0.56
CA LEU A 249 21.79 8.13 -0.47
C LEU A 249 22.98 7.79 0.43
N ASP A 250 23.07 6.62 1.08
CA ASP A 250 24.31 6.16 1.73
C ASP A 250 25.45 5.90 0.75
N SER A 251 25.15 5.55 -0.51
CA SER A 251 26.20 5.54 -1.55
C SER A 251 26.69 6.96 -1.87
N SER A 252 25.81 7.96 -1.73
CA SER A 252 26.16 9.39 -1.80
C SER A 252 26.66 9.95 -0.47
N SER A 253 26.46 9.27 0.65
CA SER A 253 27.02 9.65 1.92
C SER A 253 28.54 9.47 1.88
N LYS A 254 29.09 8.60 1.02
CA LYS A 254 30.52 8.61 0.64
C LYS A 254 30.97 9.84 -0.16
N LEU A 255 30.09 10.44 -0.98
CA LEU A 255 30.33 11.73 -1.65
C LEU A 255 30.21 12.92 -0.69
N LEU A 256 29.35 12.83 0.33
CA LEU A 256 29.15 13.86 1.35
C LEU A 256 30.08 13.70 2.56
N SER A 257 30.65 12.52 2.81
CA SER A 257 31.62 12.24 3.88
C SER A 257 33.08 12.45 3.46
N THR A 258 33.32 13.27 2.44
CA THR A 258 34.63 13.86 2.23
C THR A 258 35.02 14.66 3.49
N PRO A 259 36.25 14.48 4.04
CA PRO A 259 36.72 15.19 5.22
C PRO A 259 36.48 16.71 5.10
N ALA A 260 36.05 17.35 6.18
CA ALA A 260 35.63 18.76 6.20
C ALA A 260 36.64 19.74 5.58
N GLY A 261 37.92 19.37 5.48
CA GLY A 261 38.98 20.18 4.86
C GLY A 261 38.99 20.23 3.32
N GLY A 262 38.10 19.51 2.63
CA GLY A 262 38.00 19.50 1.16
C GLY A 262 36.67 20.02 0.59
N ARG A 263 35.76 20.50 1.43
CA ARG A 263 34.45 20.99 0.98
C ARG A 263 34.59 22.44 0.49
N PRO A 264 34.20 22.77 -0.76
CA PRO A 264 34.14 24.16 -1.19
C PRO A 264 33.12 24.91 -0.32
N VAL A 265 33.59 25.87 0.47
CA VAL A 265 32.75 26.80 1.22
C VAL A 265 32.16 27.79 0.22
N VAL A 266 30.89 27.60 -0.14
CA VAL A 266 30.15 28.58 -0.93
C VAL A 266 29.61 29.63 0.04
N VAL A 267 30.16 30.84 -0.06
CA VAL A 267 29.62 32.02 0.61
C VAL A 267 28.36 32.42 -0.15
N VAL A 268 27.19 31.99 0.33
CA VAL A 268 25.90 32.49 -0.14
C VAL A 268 25.80 33.93 0.35
N THR A 269 25.91 34.87 -0.59
CA THR A 269 25.60 36.27 -0.32
C THR A 269 24.10 36.41 -0.56
N GLU A 270 23.31 36.32 0.51
CA GLU A 270 21.88 36.57 0.41
C GLU A 270 21.66 38.03 -0.03
N PRO A 271 20.97 38.30 -1.16
CA PRO A 271 20.40 39.61 -1.36
C PRO A 271 19.30 39.81 -0.31
N VAL A 272 19.47 40.84 0.51
CA VAL A 272 18.43 41.33 1.42
C VAL A 272 17.16 41.55 0.59
N PRO A 273 16.05 40.84 0.85
CA PRO A 273 14.83 41.07 0.12
C PRO A 273 14.36 42.51 0.39
N ALA A 274 14.10 43.25 -0.69
CA ALA A 274 13.32 44.47 -0.58
C ALA A 274 11.91 44.09 -0.12
N ASP A 275 11.37 44.85 0.82
CA ASP A 275 9.96 44.79 1.22
C ASP A 275 9.09 45.08 0.00
N ASP A 276 8.67 44.04 -0.73
CA ASP A 276 7.55 44.11 -1.66
C ASP A 276 6.25 43.97 -0.86
N GLU A 277 5.80 45.10 -0.30
CA GLU A 277 4.41 45.33 0.10
C GLU A 277 3.53 45.38 -1.15
N ASP A 278 3.17 44.21 -1.72
CA ASP A 278 1.93 43.99 -2.49
C ASP A 278 1.90 42.55 -3.05
N ALA A 279 1.87 41.56 -2.17
CA ALA A 279 1.44 40.22 -2.57
C ALA A 279 -0.10 40.21 -2.68
N PRO A 280 -0.70 39.93 -3.85
CA PRO A 280 -2.14 39.80 -3.97
C PRO A 280 -2.62 38.69 -3.04
N GLN A 281 -3.59 39.02 -2.18
CA GLN A 281 -4.23 38.04 -1.31
C GLN A 281 -4.70 36.85 -2.15
N PRO A 282 -4.45 35.60 -1.72
CA PRO A 282 -5.03 34.44 -2.36
C PRO A 282 -6.54 34.64 -2.36
N VAL A 283 -7.15 34.69 -3.53
CA VAL A 283 -8.60 34.65 -3.66
C VAL A 283 -9.02 33.32 -3.04
N GLU A 284 -9.71 33.39 -1.91
CA GLU A 284 -10.35 32.25 -1.26
C GLU A 284 -11.37 31.70 -2.26
N VAL A 285 -10.97 30.68 -3.03
CA VAL A 285 -11.85 30.01 -3.98
C VAL A 285 -12.86 29.24 -3.14
N GLU A 286 -14.11 29.70 -3.17
CA GLU A 286 -15.25 29.04 -2.55
C GLU A 286 -15.26 27.55 -3.00
N PRO A 287 -15.28 26.58 -2.06
CA PRO A 287 -15.15 25.17 -2.40
C PRO A 287 -16.27 24.76 -3.36
N GLU A 288 -15.89 24.17 -4.48
CA GLU A 288 -16.81 23.67 -5.50
C GLU A 288 -17.77 22.66 -4.84
N PRO A 289 -19.10 22.80 -4.98
CA PRO A 289 -20.05 21.94 -4.31
C PRO A 289 -19.84 20.48 -4.73
N ALA A 290 -19.86 19.57 -3.76
CA ALA A 290 -19.71 18.14 -3.99
C ALA A 290 -20.64 17.66 -5.14
N PRO A 291 -20.19 16.72 -6.00
CA PRO A 291 -20.96 16.30 -7.16
C PRO A 291 -22.32 15.70 -6.75
N GLU A 292 -23.41 16.30 -7.24
CA GLU A 292 -24.80 15.95 -6.91
C GLU A 292 -25.10 14.43 -7.05
N VAL A 293 -24.39 13.75 -7.94
CA VAL A 293 -24.52 12.31 -8.22
C VAL A 293 -24.28 11.44 -6.97
N GLN A 294 -23.32 11.78 -6.10
CA GLN A 294 -23.03 10.95 -4.92
C GLN A 294 -24.06 11.09 -3.82
N ALA A 295 -24.63 12.29 -3.65
CA ALA A 295 -25.70 12.52 -2.67
C ALA A 295 -26.93 11.66 -3.01
N ASP A 296 -27.21 11.50 -4.32
CA ASP A 296 -28.28 10.63 -4.81
C ASP A 296 -27.99 9.15 -4.53
N VAL A 297 -26.76 8.66 -4.75
CA VAL A 297 -26.41 7.25 -4.45
C VAL A 297 -26.50 6.96 -2.95
N ARG A 298 -26.05 7.86 -2.07
CA ARG A 298 -26.19 7.70 -0.60
C ARG A 298 -27.66 7.60 -0.18
N LYS A 299 -28.51 8.46 -0.76
CA LYS A 299 -29.95 8.44 -0.49
C LYS A 299 -30.60 7.15 -0.98
N LEU A 300 -30.21 6.67 -2.17
CA LEU A 300 -30.68 5.40 -2.73
C LEU A 300 -30.25 4.22 -1.86
N LEU A 301 -28.99 4.15 -1.42
CA LEU A 301 -28.48 3.11 -0.53
C LEU A 301 -29.29 3.06 0.78
N ARG A 302 -29.50 4.22 1.43
CA ARG A 302 -30.30 4.32 2.67
C ARG A 302 -31.74 3.85 2.45
N GLY A 303 -32.35 4.25 1.34
CA GLY A 303 -33.69 3.79 0.95
C GLY A 303 -33.74 2.29 0.68
N ARG A 304 -32.71 1.72 0.04
CA ARG A 304 -32.63 0.30 -0.30
C ARG A 304 -32.53 -0.57 0.95
N LEU A 305 -31.76 -0.11 1.94
CA LEU A 305 -31.65 -0.74 3.26
C LEU A 305 -32.85 -0.46 4.18
N SER A 306 -33.84 0.32 3.72
CA SER A 306 -35.01 0.73 4.51
C SER A 306 -34.62 1.35 5.85
N LEU A 307 -33.53 2.13 5.88
CA LEU A 307 -33.06 2.77 7.11
C LEU A 307 -34.07 3.85 7.53
N ALA A 308 -34.43 3.83 8.80
CA ALA A 308 -35.35 4.79 9.38
C ALA A 308 -34.76 6.21 9.25
N THR A 309 -35.58 7.18 8.84
CA THR A 309 -35.12 8.55 8.58
C THR A 309 -35.10 9.44 9.82
N ASP A 310 -35.75 8.99 10.89
CA ASP A 310 -35.84 9.63 12.21
C ASP A 310 -34.69 9.22 13.15
N VAL A 311 -33.85 8.26 12.75
CA VAL A 311 -32.72 7.73 13.52
C VAL A 311 -31.42 8.01 12.77
N PRO A 312 -30.31 8.33 13.45
CA PRO A 312 -29.02 8.47 12.79
C PRO A 312 -28.65 7.23 11.97
N VAL A 313 -28.10 7.46 10.77
CA VAL A 313 -27.85 6.38 9.79
C VAL A 313 -27.01 5.23 10.34
N TRP A 314 -26.01 5.52 11.18
CA TRP A 314 -25.16 4.50 11.80
C TRP A 314 -25.91 3.66 12.85
N GLU A 315 -26.89 4.22 13.57
CA GLU A 315 -27.73 3.47 14.49
C GLU A 315 -28.69 2.56 13.75
N ALA A 316 -29.33 3.07 12.69
CA ALA A 316 -30.22 2.29 11.84
C ALA A 316 -29.46 1.13 11.15
N ALA A 317 -28.25 1.38 10.65
CA ALA A 317 -27.42 0.35 10.04
C ALA A 317 -26.91 -0.68 11.06
N ALA A 318 -26.50 -0.26 12.26
CA ALA A 318 -26.10 -1.18 13.33
C ALA A 318 -27.27 -2.10 13.77
N ALA A 319 -28.51 -1.62 13.71
CA ALA A 319 -29.69 -2.43 14.04
C ALA A 319 -29.86 -3.63 13.09
N LEU A 320 -29.42 -3.52 11.82
CA LEU A 320 -29.44 -4.63 10.86
C LEU A 320 -28.46 -5.77 11.25
N LEU A 321 -27.45 -5.45 12.06
CA LEU A 321 -26.46 -6.43 12.51
C LEU A 321 -26.91 -7.23 13.73
N LEU A 322 -27.96 -6.80 14.43
CA LEU A 322 -28.42 -7.44 15.66
C LEU A 322 -28.95 -8.87 15.39
N PRO A 323 -28.77 -9.80 16.35
CA PRO A 323 -29.41 -11.10 16.28
C PRO A 323 -30.94 -10.96 16.18
N GLY A 324 -31.55 -11.61 15.19
CA GLY A 324 -32.99 -11.55 14.96
C GLY A 324 -33.47 -10.34 14.14
N ALA A 325 -32.56 -9.50 13.62
CA ALA A 325 -32.92 -8.50 12.62
C ALA A 325 -33.59 -9.18 11.40
N PRO A 326 -34.64 -8.59 10.80
CA PRO A 326 -35.27 -9.16 9.62
C PRO A 326 -34.27 -9.35 8.48
N ALA A 327 -34.27 -10.54 7.88
CA ALA A 327 -33.42 -10.81 6.73
C ALA A 327 -33.86 -9.97 5.53
N LEU A 328 -32.90 -9.29 4.90
CA LEU A 328 -33.11 -8.61 3.62
C LEU A 328 -33.04 -9.63 2.49
N ALA A 329 -33.75 -9.36 1.38
CA ALA A 329 -33.69 -10.21 0.20
C ALA A 329 -32.31 -10.13 -0.47
N VAL A 330 -31.82 -11.25 -1.02
CA VAL A 330 -30.50 -11.33 -1.69
C VAL A 330 -30.26 -10.19 -2.70
N PRO A 331 -31.19 -9.89 -3.63
CA PRO A 331 -30.96 -8.80 -4.60
C PRO A 331 -30.84 -7.42 -3.94
N VAL A 332 -31.51 -7.21 -2.80
CA VAL A 332 -31.43 -5.94 -2.06
C VAL A 332 -30.05 -5.78 -1.43
N VAL A 333 -29.48 -6.86 -0.90
CA VAL A 333 -28.14 -6.84 -0.29
C VAL A 333 -27.07 -6.69 -1.37
N ASP A 334 -27.17 -7.41 -2.49
CA ASP A 334 -26.20 -7.29 -3.59
C ASP A 334 -26.18 -5.87 -4.20
N ASP A 335 -27.36 -5.30 -4.45
CA ASP A 335 -27.48 -3.90 -4.91
C ASP A 335 -26.86 -2.93 -3.90
N ALA A 336 -27.08 -3.17 -2.60
CA ALA A 336 -26.55 -2.32 -1.54
C ALA A 336 -25.02 -2.44 -1.42
N VAL A 337 -24.45 -3.63 -1.62
CA VAL A 337 -22.99 -3.82 -1.69
C VAL A 337 -22.43 -3.05 -2.87
N ALA A 338 -23.03 -3.17 -4.06
CA ALA A 338 -22.58 -2.43 -5.24
C ALA A 338 -22.59 -0.90 -5.00
N MET A 339 -23.69 -0.36 -4.48
CA MET A 339 -23.80 1.07 -4.16
C MET A 339 -22.80 1.52 -3.09
N ALA A 340 -22.67 0.76 -1.99
CA ALA A 340 -21.76 1.11 -0.91
C ALA A 340 -20.28 1.05 -1.35
N SER A 341 -19.92 0.07 -2.19
CA SER A 341 -18.59 0.00 -2.81
C SER A 341 -18.33 1.21 -3.70
N THR A 342 -19.26 1.56 -4.59
CA THR A 342 -19.13 2.76 -5.44
C THR A 342 -18.94 4.03 -4.61
N ILE A 343 -19.72 4.22 -3.53
CA ILE A 343 -19.58 5.39 -2.65
C ILE A 343 -18.17 5.44 -2.04
N VAL A 344 -17.67 4.32 -1.51
CA VAL A 344 -16.35 4.26 -0.85
C VAL A 344 -15.20 4.42 -1.84
N ASP A 345 -15.30 3.82 -3.02
CA ASP A 345 -14.27 3.87 -4.06
C ASP A 345 -14.19 5.25 -4.74
N GLU A 346 -15.32 5.95 -4.85
CA GLU A 346 -15.42 7.29 -5.46
C GLU A 346 -15.37 8.43 -4.44
N HIS A 347 -14.93 8.18 -3.19
CA HIS A 347 -14.87 9.24 -2.17
C HIS A 347 -14.17 10.50 -2.72
N PRO A 348 -14.78 11.69 -2.59
CA PRO A 348 -14.12 12.92 -2.95
C PRO A 348 -12.92 13.13 -2.01
N GLU A 349 -11.83 13.70 -2.53
CA GLU A 349 -10.58 13.88 -1.76
C GLU A 349 -10.80 14.69 -0.47
N ASP A 350 -11.80 15.58 -0.47
CA ASP A 350 -12.15 16.49 0.64
C ASP A 350 -13.31 16.00 1.52
N ILE A 351 -13.68 14.72 1.46
CA ILE A 351 -14.74 14.19 2.33
C ILE A 351 -14.38 14.34 3.81
N ALA A 352 -15.33 14.81 4.62
CA ALA A 352 -15.15 14.88 6.06
C ALA A 352 -14.89 13.46 6.64
N PRO A 353 -13.91 13.29 7.56
CA PRO A 353 -13.58 11.97 8.10
C PRO A 353 -14.77 11.22 8.70
N GLU A 354 -15.70 11.93 9.34
CA GLU A 354 -16.93 11.38 9.89
C GLU A 354 -17.85 10.78 8.81
N ASP A 355 -18.00 11.44 7.66
CA ASP A 355 -18.82 10.97 6.55
C ASP A 355 -18.17 9.76 5.88
N ALA A 356 -16.85 9.82 5.63
CA ALA A 356 -16.08 8.70 5.10
C ALA A 356 -16.16 7.47 6.01
N ALA A 357 -16.12 7.67 7.33
CA ALA A 357 -16.25 6.59 8.30
C ALA A 357 -17.67 5.97 8.28
N VAL A 358 -18.71 6.78 8.09
CA VAL A 358 -20.09 6.28 7.96
C VAL A 358 -20.29 5.51 6.67
N ASP A 359 -19.73 5.98 5.54
CA ASP A 359 -19.81 5.29 4.25
C ASP A 359 -19.06 3.94 4.31
N GLN A 360 -17.86 3.90 4.92
CA GLN A 360 -17.14 2.66 5.20
C GLN A 360 -17.94 1.73 6.14
N PHE A 361 -18.58 2.28 7.18
CA PHE A 361 -19.41 1.50 8.10
C PHE A 361 -20.59 0.85 7.37
N LEU A 362 -21.26 1.57 6.48
CA LEU A 362 -22.35 1.03 5.65
C LEU A 362 -21.85 -0.09 4.75
N LEU A 363 -20.70 0.06 4.09
CA LEU A 363 -20.08 -1.00 3.28
C LEU A 363 -19.78 -2.25 4.13
N ALA A 364 -19.23 -2.06 5.33
CA ALA A 364 -18.99 -3.17 6.25
C ALA A 364 -20.29 -3.91 6.62
N VAL A 365 -21.35 -3.16 6.95
CA VAL A 365 -22.67 -3.73 7.28
C VAL A 365 -23.20 -4.59 6.12
N VAL A 366 -23.22 -4.07 4.90
CA VAL A 366 -23.80 -4.79 3.75
C VAL A 366 -22.99 -6.01 3.33
N LEU A 367 -21.65 -5.96 3.45
CA LEU A 367 -20.79 -7.13 3.23
C LEU A 367 -21.08 -8.24 4.27
N LEU A 368 -21.28 -7.89 5.55
CA LEU A 368 -21.63 -8.86 6.57
C LEU A 368 -23.02 -9.45 6.34
N LEU A 369 -23.98 -8.62 5.89
CA LEU A 369 -25.31 -9.11 5.51
C LEU A 369 -25.24 -10.07 4.33
N ARG A 370 -24.37 -9.82 3.33
CA ARG A 370 -24.17 -10.73 2.19
C ARG A 370 -23.57 -12.06 2.65
N HIS A 371 -22.55 -12.04 3.50
CA HIS A 371 -22.00 -13.25 4.10
C HIS A 371 -23.05 -14.07 4.88
N ARG A 372 -23.98 -13.42 5.60
CA ARG A 372 -25.07 -14.14 6.30
C ARG A 372 -26.04 -14.84 5.35
N LEU A 373 -26.18 -14.34 4.13
CA LEU A 373 -27.02 -14.96 3.09
C LEU A 373 -26.27 -16.09 2.36
N ASP A 374 -24.96 -15.98 2.21
CA ASP A 374 -24.08 -17.01 1.63
C ASP A 374 -22.82 -17.23 2.49
N PRO A 375 -22.91 -18.06 3.54
CA PRO A 375 -21.81 -18.28 4.48
C PRO A 375 -20.68 -19.15 3.91
N ALA A 376 -20.84 -19.71 2.69
CA ALA A 376 -19.81 -20.54 2.08
C ALA A 376 -18.54 -19.73 1.71
N GLY A 377 -18.66 -18.40 1.60
CA GLY A 377 -17.58 -17.49 1.29
C GLY A 377 -17.05 -16.72 2.51
N ASP A 378 -15.80 -16.99 2.89
CA ASP A 378 -15.07 -16.23 3.92
C ASP A 378 -14.63 -14.82 3.46
N ALA A 379 -14.64 -14.55 2.16
CA ALA A 379 -14.11 -13.31 1.60
C ALA A 379 -14.88 -12.08 2.12
N ASP A 380 -16.21 -12.19 2.18
CA ASP A 380 -17.08 -11.08 2.58
C ASP A 380 -16.99 -10.76 4.06
N VAL A 381 -16.93 -11.77 4.93
CA VAL A 381 -16.77 -11.54 6.37
C VAL A 381 -15.42 -10.91 6.69
N ARG A 382 -14.36 -11.31 5.96
CA ARG A 382 -13.03 -10.68 6.09
C ARG A 382 -13.05 -9.25 5.57
N ALA A 383 -13.56 -9.01 4.36
CA ALA A 383 -13.65 -7.67 3.79
C ALA A 383 -14.48 -6.75 4.69
N SER A 384 -15.64 -7.22 5.16
CA SER A 384 -16.50 -6.50 6.09
C SER A 384 -15.77 -6.07 7.37
N ALA A 385 -15.03 -6.99 7.99
CA ALA A 385 -14.29 -6.71 9.22
C ALA A 385 -13.15 -5.72 9.04
N ASP A 386 -12.43 -5.78 7.91
CA ASP A 386 -11.40 -4.79 7.57
C ASP A 386 -12.01 -3.41 7.38
N THR A 387 -13.10 -3.35 6.61
CA THR A 387 -13.82 -2.10 6.35
C THR A 387 -14.39 -1.52 7.65
N LEU A 388 -14.90 -2.35 8.56
CA LEU A 388 -15.35 -1.90 9.88
C LEU A 388 -14.19 -1.33 10.71
N LEU A 389 -13.03 -1.99 10.69
CA LEU A 389 -11.84 -1.50 11.40
C LEU A 389 -11.35 -0.17 10.81
N LEU A 390 -11.43 -0.01 9.49
CA LEU A 390 -11.11 1.24 8.80
C LEU A 390 -12.08 2.35 9.23
N ALA A 391 -13.39 2.10 9.18
CA ALA A 391 -14.42 3.03 9.67
C ALA A 391 -14.16 3.46 11.13
N ALA A 392 -13.86 2.48 11.99
CA ALA A 392 -13.56 2.72 13.40
C ALA A 392 -12.30 3.57 13.61
N ARG A 393 -11.29 3.48 12.72
CA ARG A 393 -10.07 4.29 12.78
C ARG A 393 -10.27 5.70 12.20
N THR A 394 -11.12 5.84 11.20
CA THR A 394 -11.39 7.11 10.51
C THR A 394 -12.26 8.04 11.35
N VAL A 395 -13.27 7.51 12.05
CA VAL A 395 -14.20 8.34 12.85
C VAL A 395 -13.46 9.04 14.01
N PRO A 396 -13.73 10.32 14.30
CA PRO A 396 -13.25 10.96 15.54
C PRO A 396 -13.79 10.26 16.79
N ALA A 397 -13.02 10.21 17.88
CA ALA A 397 -13.40 9.42 19.07
C ALA A 397 -14.53 10.02 19.90
N ASP A 398 -14.72 11.31 19.80
CA ASP A 398 -15.78 12.12 20.41
C ASP A 398 -17.03 12.23 19.53
N HIS A 399 -16.97 11.77 18.28
CA HIS A 399 -18.13 11.76 17.38
C HIS A 399 -19.19 10.74 17.86
N PRO A 400 -20.50 11.08 17.83
CA PRO A 400 -21.56 10.21 18.35
C PRO A 400 -21.69 8.85 17.66
N SER A 401 -21.19 8.69 16.44
CA SER A 401 -21.16 7.39 15.75
C SER A 401 -20.06 6.45 16.25
N ALA A 402 -19.01 6.96 16.91
CA ALA A 402 -17.84 6.17 17.27
C ALA A 402 -18.18 4.98 18.20
N PRO A 403 -18.97 5.14 19.30
CA PRO A 403 -19.41 4.02 20.13
C PRO A 403 -20.18 2.96 19.34
N VAL A 404 -21.06 3.38 18.42
CA VAL A 404 -21.89 2.48 17.62
C VAL A 404 -21.05 1.66 16.64
N ILE A 405 -20.12 2.31 15.94
CA ILE A 405 -19.21 1.65 14.99
C ILE A 405 -18.34 0.62 15.72
N VAL A 406 -17.69 0.99 16.83
CA VAL A 406 -16.82 0.04 17.56
C VAL A 406 -17.61 -1.08 18.22
N ARG A 407 -18.83 -0.82 18.70
CA ARG A 407 -19.71 -1.85 19.27
C ARG A 407 -20.12 -2.89 18.23
N SER A 408 -20.22 -2.48 16.96
CA SER A 408 -20.64 -3.36 15.86
C SER A 408 -19.64 -4.49 15.57
N VAL A 409 -18.42 -4.45 16.13
CA VAL A 409 -17.51 -5.61 16.13
C VAL A 409 -18.13 -6.84 16.78
N GLY A 410 -19.08 -6.65 17.71
CA GLY A 410 -19.85 -7.73 18.32
C GLY A 410 -20.61 -8.59 17.31
N ALA A 411 -20.91 -8.09 16.11
CA ALA A 411 -21.60 -8.82 15.06
C ALA A 411 -20.74 -9.93 14.40
N PHE A 412 -19.43 -9.92 14.66
CA PHE A 412 -18.46 -10.92 14.17
C PHE A 412 -18.14 -11.99 15.21
N LEU A 413 -18.72 -11.91 16.41
CA LEU A 413 -18.52 -12.92 17.45
C LEU A 413 -19.30 -14.18 17.09
N ASP A 414 -18.57 -15.30 17.00
CA ASP A 414 -19.18 -16.63 16.99
C ASP A 414 -19.39 -17.09 18.44
N ALA A 415 -20.60 -17.54 18.78
CA ALA A 415 -20.89 -18.07 20.10
C ALA A 415 -20.16 -19.39 20.39
N GLY A 416 -19.82 -20.16 19.35
CA GLY A 416 -19.04 -21.40 19.45
C GLY A 416 -17.53 -21.16 19.47
N ASP A 417 -17.06 -20.04 18.93
CA ASP A 417 -15.65 -19.65 18.91
C ASP A 417 -15.48 -18.12 19.02
N PRO A 418 -15.65 -17.54 20.23
CA PRO A 418 -15.68 -16.09 20.40
C PRO A 418 -14.32 -15.41 20.24
N PHE A 419 -13.23 -16.19 20.10
CA PHE A 419 -11.87 -15.69 19.99
C PHE A 419 -11.22 -15.96 18.63
N GLY A 420 -11.77 -16.89 17.84
CA GLY A 420 -11.24 -17.26 16.54
C GLY A 420 -11.77 -16.44 15.37
N GLY A 421 -11.63 -17.01 14.18
CA GLY A 421 -12.12 -16.44 12.92
C GLY A 421 -11.51 -15.08 12.61
N VAL A 422 -12.37 -14.09 12.35
CA VAL A 422 -11.90 -12.78 11.87
C VAL A 422 -11.28 -11.93 12.98
N LEU A 423 -11.63 -12.17 14.25
CA LEU A 423 -11.08 -11.43 15.38
C LEU A 423 -9.58 -11.65 15.60
N GLU A 424 -9.03 -12.81 15.21
CA GLU A 424 -7.59 -13.06 15.26
C GLU A 424 -6.79 -12.01 14.47
N ARG A 425 -7.40 -11.44 13.43
CA ARG A 425 -6.79 -10.45 12.55
C ARG A 425 -7.06 -9.02 12.98
N ILE A 426 -8.30 -8.69 13.32
CA ILE A 426 -8.72 -7.30 13.60
C ILE A 426 -8.74 -6.94 15.08
N GLY A 427 -8.65 -7.92 15.98
CA GLY A 427 -8.83 -7.75 17.43
C GLY A 427 -7.90 -6.73 18.05
N ALA A 428 -6.61 -6.72 17.68
CA ALA A 428 -5.64 -5.72 18.16
C ALA A 428 -6.07 -4.29 17.79
N GLY A 429 -6.53 -4.10 16.55
CA GLY A 429 -6.97 -2.80 16.04
C GLY A 429 -8.19 -2.27 16.79
N PHE A 430 -9.19 -3.12 17.01
CA PHE A 430 -10.38 -2.75 17.78
C PHE A 430 -10.09 -2.53 19.26
N ALA A 431 -9.23 -3.34 19.88
CA ALA A 431 -8.85 -3.15 21.28
C ALA A 431 -8.26 -1.76 21.53
N GLY A 432 -7.31 -1.33 20.70
CA GLY A 432 -6.72 0.00 20.80
C GLY A 432 -7.75 1.10 20.52
N ARG A 433 -8.66 0.89 19.58
CA ARG A 433 -9.70 1.89 19.28
C ARG A 433 -10.74 2.01 20.40
N LEU A 434 -11.15 0.90 21.00
CA LEU A 434 -12.06 0.85 22.14
C LEU A 434 -11.48 1.56 23.36
N ASP A 435 -10.16 1.49 23.59
CA ASP A 435 -9.51 2.26 24.66
C ASP A 435 -9.74 3.77 24.52
N VAL A 436 -9.61 4.30 23.29
CA VAL A 436 -9.82 5.73 23.01
C VAL A 436 -11.30 6.10 23.19
N VAL A 437 -12.22 5.34 22.60
CA VAL A 437 -13.67 5.62 22.70
C VAL A 437 -14.17 5.50 24.14
N LEU A 438 -13.65 4.57 24.94
CA LEU A 438 -14.03 4.44 26.36
C LEU A 438 -13.72 5.69 27.20
N THR A 439 -12.82 6.57 26.74
CA THR A 439 -12.54 7.86 27.41
C THR A 439 -13.59 8.93 27.15
N THR A 440 -14.43 8.75 26.10
CA THR A 440 -15.44 9.73 25.69
C THR A 440 -16.87 9.32 26.08
N VAL A 441 -17.13 8.03 26.30
CA VAL A 441 -18.45 7.52 26.69
C VAL A 441 -18.75 7.75 28.17
N THR A 442 -19.85 8.45 28.46
CA THR A 442 -20.31 8.75 29.82
C THR A 442 -21.42 7.84 30.34
N ASP A 443 -22.16 7.15 29.45
CA ASP A 443 -23.21 6.21 29.86
C ASP A 443 -22.60 4.94 30.48
N PRO A 444 -22.87 4.61 31.76
CA PRO A 444 -22.23 3.47 32.43
C PRO A 444 -22.54 2.12 31.76
N ARG A 445 -23.73 1.97 31.17
CA ARG A 445 -24.14 0.73 30.51
C ARG A 445 -23.36 0.53 29.21
N GLU A 446 -23.30 1.56 28.38
CA GLU A 446 -22.50 1.52 27.15
C GLU A 446 -21.01 1.34 27.47
N GLN A 447 -20.48 2.00 28.50
CA GLN A 447 -19.11 1.82 28.96
C GLN A 447 -18.82 0.35 29.35
N ALA A 448 -19.73 -0.31 30.06
CA ALA A 448 -19.59 -1.71 30.42
C ALA A 448 -19.61 -2.63 29.17
N ASN A 449 -20.49 -2.36 28.20
CA ASN A 449 -20.56 -3.11 26.95
C ASN A 449 -19.27 -2.99 26.14
N LEU A 450 -18.78 -1.76 25.94
CA LEU A 450 -17.55 -1.48 25.20
C LEU A 450 -16.32 -2.05 25.92
N HIS A 451 -16.30 -2.01 27.25
CA HIS A 451 -15.24 -2.65 28.05
C HIS A 451 -15.22 -4.17 27.84
N ALA A 452 -16.38 -4.82 27.83
CA ALA A 452 -16.47 -6.25 27.58
C ALA A 452 -15.94 -6.61 26.18
N LEU A 453 -16.36 -5.87 25.15
CA LEU A 453 -15.86 -6.05 23.78
C LEU A 453 -14.36 -5.82 23.69
N ARG A 454 -13.82 -4.83 24.41
CA ARG A 454 -12.38 -4.58 24.47
C ARG A 454 -11.63 -5.78 25.04
N CYS A 455 -12.14 -6.38 26.12
CA CYS A 455 -11.53 -7.55 26.73
C CYS A 455 -11.55 -8.75 25.77
N VAL A 456 -12.65 -8.97 25.05
CA VAL A 456 -12.75 -10.04 24.03
C VAL A 456 -11.74 -9.80 22.90
N CYS A 457 -11.66 -8.57 22.36
CA CYS A 457 -10.71 -8.23 21.30
C CYS A 457 -9.25 -8.42 21.72
N ARG A 458 -8.90 -8.04 22.96
CA ARG A 458 -7.56 -8.28 23.53
C ARG A 458 -7.27 -9.76 23.72
N ALA A 459 -8.25 -10.53 24.20
CA ALA A 459 -8.11 -11.96 24.39
C ALA A 459 -7.90 -12.68 23.06
N ALA A 460 -8.73 -12.40 22.04
CA ALA A 460 -8.59 -12.95 20.70
C ALA A 460 -7.20 -12.67 20.10
N TRP A 461 -6.73 -11.43 20.20
CA TRP A 461 -5.39 -11.06 19.74
C TRP A 461 -4.28 -11.78 20.52
N ALA A 462 -4.37 -11.83 21.85
CA ALA A 462 -3.37 -12.48 22.69
C ALA A 462 -3.30 -13.99 22.45
N ILE A 463 -4.44 -14.65 22.23
CA ILE A 463 -4.52 -16.09 21.88
C ILE A 463 -3.87 -16.32 20.51
N ALA A 464 -4.22 -15.52 19.50
CA ALA A 464 -3.64 -15.63 18.16
C ALA A 464 -2.12 -15.38 18.16
N ASP A 465 -1.63 -14.43 18.97
CA ASP A 465 -0.21 -14.16 19.10
C ASP A 465 0.52 -15.26 19.88
N ALA A 466 -0.08 -15.77 20.96
CA ALA A 466 0.44 -16.92 21.70
C ALA A 466 0.54 -18.17 20.80
N ALA A 467 -0.48 -18.45 20.00
CA ALA A 467 -0.48 -19.54 19.02
C ALA A 467 0.70 -19.41 18.03
N LYS A 468 0.98 -18.20 17.54
CA LYS A 468 2.16 -17.93 16.70
C LYS A 468 3.46 -18.12 17.47
N ALA A 469 3.55 -17.66 18.71
CA ALA A 469 4.76 -17.75 19.53
C ALA A 469 5.12 -19.21 19.84
N VAL A 470 4.14 -20.06 20.16
CA VAL A 470 4.41 -21.46 20.53
C VAL A 470 4.93 -22.32 19.38
N THR A 471 4.64 -21.94 18.13
CA THR A 471 5.22 -22.60 16.94
C THR A 471 6.73 -22.38 16.80
N ARG A 472 7.27 -21.36 17.48
CA ARG A 472 8.69 -20.99 17.44
C ARG A 472 9.47 -21.45 18.66
N LEU A 473 8.83 -22.14 19.60
CA LEU A 473 9.52 -22.65 20.79
C LEU A 473 10.52 -23.74 20.39
N SER A 474 11.72 -23.68 20.96
CA SER A 474 12.70 -24.75 20.84
C SER A 474 12.10 -26.08 21.30
N PRO A 475 12.39 -27.21 20.63
CA PRO A 475 11.99 -28.55 21.10
C PRO A 475 12.43 -28.84 22.54
N ASP A 476 13.56 -28.27 22.96
CA ASP A 476 14.15 -28.46 24.29
C ASP A 476 13.56 -27.50 25.35
N TYR A 477 12.58 -26.66 24.99
CA TYR A 477 11.97 -25.73 25.93
C TYR A 477 11.10 -26.49 26.95
N PRO A 478 11.40 -26.41 28.27
CA PRO A 478 10.84 -27.33 29.27
C PRO A 478 9.34 -27.18 29.52
N TRP A 479 8.71 -26.09 29.05
CA TRP A 479 7.27 -25.85 29.19
C TRP A 479 6.53 -25.79 27.84
N ALA A 480 7.11 -26.33 26.76
CA ALA A 480 6.54 -26.21 25.42
C ALA A 480 5.13 -26.82 25.31
N GLU A 481 4.89 -27.98 25.94
CA GLU A 481 3.57 -28.62 25.94
C GLU A 481 2.53 -27.79 26.70
N ALA A 482 2.88 -27.23 27.86
CA ALA A 482 1.98 -26.39 28.64
C ALA A 482 1.61 -25.10 27.89
N LEU A 483 2.57 -24.45 27.24
CA LEU A 483 2.30 -23.27 26.43
C LEU A 483 1.47 -23.59 25.18
N ARG A 484 1.74 -24.71 24.50
CA ARG A 484 0.91 -25.17 23.37
C ARG A 484 -0.51 -25.50 23.79
N ALA A 485 -0.70 -26.10 24.96
CA ALA A 485 -2.02 -26.37 25.51
C ALA A 485 -2.77 -25.07 25.85
N ALA A 486 -2.07 -24.08 26.43
CA ALA A 486 -2.66 -22.78 26.76
C ALA A 486 -2.98 -21.92 25.52
N ALA A 487 -2.20 -22.07 24.45
CA ALA A 487 -2.40 -21.37 23.17
C ALA A 487 -3.33 -22.12 22.20
N GLY A 488 -3.71 -23.36 22.54
CA GLY A 488 -4.68 -24.13 21.76
C GLY A 488 -6.09 -23.53 21.89
N PRO A 489 -7.00 -23.85 20.96
CA PRO A 489 -8.38 -23.39 21.03
C PRO A 489 -8.97 -23.75 22.38
N ALA A 490 -9.52 -22.75 23.08
CA ALA A 490 -10.29 -22.98 24.29
C ALA A 490 -11.48 -23.88 23.92
N ARG A 491 -11.45 -25.13 24.39
CA ARG A 491 -12.51 -26.11 24.12
C ARG A 491 -13.82 -25.77 24.82
#